data_AF-A0A2T3JKU1-F1
#
_entry.id   AF-A0A2T3JKU1-F1
#
_cell.length_a   1.000
_cell.length_b   1.000
_cell.length_c   1.000
_cell.angle_alpha   90.00
_cell.angle_beta   90.00
_cell.angle_gamma   90.00
#
_symmetry.space_group_name_H-M   'P 1'
#
loop_
_entity.id
_entity.type
_entity.pdbx_description
1 polymer ?
#
loop_
_entity_poly.entity_id
_entity_poly.type
_entity_poly.pdbx_seq_one_letter_code
_entity_poly.pdbx_strand_id
1 'polypeptide(L)'
;MPDIFCDGVTEKRIATLLSNTKKAYGLAKDGMYFSIDAPKETKLKKAIMESSDFLKKINILDVQQIKGQAVTVGSDKLSTGRDKERFKGTTPDISGYEYELSVTDTVIHITWARLAEWANSGGQKEFEKKLMEYVTEQVGADMLRVGWNGTHAGKITDPDKYPNGEDVNEGWHARIKRLAPSQIVGASFDNDESEIYFDPDGTRDAAGNPLFDYKTADAMASDLINNVLHPAFRTAPDLVVLVGQNIVAAAQYRLYTEADKPSEHNAAQKLDKSIAGRPAYVVPYFPGNRMVVTSLKNLSIYTQKGTKRRKTKDNDDLGRVESFLWRFEGYVVEEPLKYAAFDENSVVIGAKTPENTAKEPKITTELVTQTVTTGTDATLTVVAENATEYVWSLNGTVFDETSTGTTTISGDELTLGKLTVSVECIGLHGSKTSTAVLTVNAA
;
A
#
# COMPACT_ATOMS: atom_id res chain seq x y z
N MET A 1 25.00 -0.77 -28.85
CA MET A 1 25.02 -1.89 -27.87
C MET A 1 26.46 -2.27 -27.62
N PRO A 2 27.13 -1.72 -26.59
CA PRO A 2 28.57 -1.96 -26.37
C PRO A 2 28.89 -3.18 -25.49
N ASP A 3 27.92 -3.82 -24.83
CA ASP A 3 28.22 -4.74 -23.70
C ASP A 3 27.79 -6.21 -23.92
N ILE A 4 27.83 -6.73 -25.15
CA ILE A 4 27.66 -8.17 -25.40
C ILE A 4 29.05 -8.83 -25.41
N PHE A 5 29.74 -8.79 -24.27
CA PHE A 5 31.02 -9.48 -24.08
C PHE A 5 30.85 -10.58 -23.03
N CYS A 6 30.94 -11.84 -23.47
CA CYS A 6 31.07 -13.00 -22.60
C CYS A 6 32.50 -13.53 -22.72
N ASP A 7 33.24 -13.58 -21.61
CA ASP A 7 34.56 -14.21 -21.63
C ASP A 7 34.42 -15.74 -21.72
N GLY A 8 35.41 -16.39 -22.33
CA GLY A 8 35.35 -17.85 -22.57
C GLY A 8 35.32 -18.71 -21.30
N VAL A 9 35.64 -18.14 -20.12
CA VAL A 9 35.44 -18.85 -18.84
C VAL A 9 33.97 -18.84 -18.46
N THR A 10 33.29 -17.69 -18.55
CA THR A 10 31.86 -17.55 -18.28
C THR A 10 31.00 -18.40 -19.20
N GLU A 11 31.30 -18.40 -20.51
CA GLU A 11 30.59 -19.23 -21.48
C GLU A 11 30.65 -20.72 -21.10
N LYS A 12 31.85 -21.23 -20.75
CA LYS A 12 32.03 -22.61 -20.29
C LYS A 12 31.26 -22.92 -19.01
N ARG A 13 31.17 -21.96 -18.08
CA ARG A 13 30.43 -22.14 -16.81
C ARG A 13 28.93 -22.13 -17.01
N ILE A 14 28.43 -21.27 -17.89
CA ILE A 14 27.02 -21.24 -18.29
C ILE A 14 26.65 -22.54 -19.00
N ALA A 15 27.45 -22.99 -19.97
CA ALA A 15 27.23 -24.27 -20.65
C ALA A 15 27.25 -25.46 -19.68
N THR A 16 28.16 -25.44 -18.69
CA THR A 16 28.22 -26.47 -17.65
C THR A 16 26.98 -26.44 -16.75
N LEU A 17 26.51 -25.25 -16.35
CA LEU A 17 25.29 -25.07 -15.57
C LEU A 17 24.06 -25.61 -16.32
N LEU A 18 23.92 -25.28 -17.61
CA LEU A 18 22.82 -25.75 -18.44
C LEU A 18 22.86 -27.27 -18.60
N SER A 19 24.05 -27.84 -18.86
CA SER A 19 24.25 -29.29 -18.94
C SER A 19 23.94 -30.01 -17.62
N ASN A 20 24.35 -29.44 -16.48
CA ASN A 20 24.03 -29.96 -15.15
C ASN A 20 22.53 -29.94 -14.89
N THR A 21 21.86 -28.84 -15.25
CA THR A 21 20.41 -28.70 -15.15
C THR A 21 19.70 -29.72 -16.03
N LYS A 22 20.15 -29.87 -17.27
CA LYS A 22 19.63 -30.85 -18.22
C LYS A 22 19.72 -32.29 -17.69
N LYS A 23 20.86 -32.67 -17.14
CA LYS A 23 21.07 -34.00 -16.52
C LYS A 23 20.22 -34.20 -15.27
N ALA A 24 20.13 -33.18 -14.41
CA ALA A 24 19.40 -33.27 -13.14
C ALA A 24 17.87 -33.37 -13.31
N TYR A 25 17.33 -32.92 -14.44
CA TYR A 25 15.90 -32.91 -14.74
C TYR A 25 15.50 -33.69 -16.00
N GLY A 26 16.44 -34.40 -16.62
CA GLY A 26 16.16 -35.25 -17.80
C GLY A 26 15.63 -34.48 -19.01
N LEU A 27 16.06 -33.24 -19.22
CA LEU A 27 15.53 -32.36 -20.27
C LEU A 27 16.06 -32.76 -21.66
N ALA A 28 15.20 -32.69 -22.69
CA ALA A 28 15.59 -32.97 -24.08
C ALA A 28 16.47 -31.86 -24.68
N LYS A 29 16.14 -30.60 -24.38
CA LYS A 29 16.84 -29.39 -24.86
C LYS A 29 16.97 -28.36 -23.74
N ASP A 30 17.95 -27.46 -23.89
CA ASP A 30 18.13 -26.33 -22.97
C ASP A 30 17.01 -25.31 -23.15
N GLY A 31 16.71 -24.53 -22.12
CA GLY A 31 15.65 -23.52 -22.17
C GLY A 31 14.22 -24.06 -22.24
N MET A 32 13.99 -25.34 -21.91
CA MET A 32 12.65 -25.89 -21.72
C MET A 32 12.19 -25.71 -20.27
N TYR A 33 10.89 -25.48 -20.07
CA TYR A 33 10.29 -25.54 -18.74
C TYR A 33 10.31 -26.98 -18.24
N PHE A 34 10.66 -27.14 -16.97
CA PHE A 34 10.52 -28.41 -16.25
C PHE A 34 9.73 -28.21 -14.97
N SER A 35 8.90 -29.20 -14.63
CA SER A 35 8.26 -29.26 -13.33
C SER A 35 9.28 -29.61 -12.26
N ILE A 36 9.17 -28.98 -11.10
CA ILE A 36 10.05 -29.25 -9.98
C ILE A 36 9.45 -30.38 -9.14
N ASP A 37 10.23 -31.44 -8.87
CA ASP A 37 9.80 -32.54 -8.00
C ASP A 37 9.56 -32.03 -6.57
N ALA A 38 8.60 -32.60 -5.83
CA ALA A 38 8.23 -32.15 -4.49
C ALA A 38 9.41 -32.00 -3.50
N PRO A 39 10.41 -32.89 -3.42
CA PRO A 39 11.57 -32.70 -2.54
C PRO A 39 12.44 -31.49 -2.92
N LYS A 40 12.51 -31.17 -4.22
CA LYS A 40 13.26 -30.03 -4.75
C LYS A 40 12.45 -28.73 -4.57
N GLU A 41 11.13 -28.78 -4.67
CA GLU A 41 10.24 -27.64 -4.32
C GLU A 41 10.43 -27.24 -2.86
N THR A 42 10.48 -28.20 -1.94
CA THR A 42 10.72 -27.93 -0.52
C THR A 42 12.08 -27.27 -0.28
N LYS A 43 13.13 -27.73 -0.98
CA LYS A 43 14.46 -27.11 -0.90
C LYS A 43 14.47 -25.67 -1.44
N LEU A 44 13.84 -25.46 -2.60
CA LEU A 44 13.74 -24.12 -3.20
C LEU A 44 12.97 -23.16 -2.29
N LYS A 45 11.83 -23.62 -1.77
CA LYS A 45 11.03 -22.87 -0.79
C LYS A 45 11.84 -22.52 0.45
N LYS A 46 12.60 -23.47 1.00
CA LYS A 46 13.48 -23.21 2.13
C LYS A 46 14.54 -22.16 1.81
N ALA A 47 15.17 -22.22 0.63
CA ALA A 47 16.14 -21.22 0.20
C ALA A 47 15.53 -19.82 0.04
N ILE A 48 14.31 -19.72 -0.52
CA ILE A 48 13.56 -18.45 -0.61
C ILE A 48 13.18 -17.95 0.79
N MET A 49 12.75 -18.82 1.70
CA MET A 49 12.49 -18.42 3.08
C MET A 49 13.74 -17.92 3.78
N GLU A 50 14.88 -18.55 3.52
CA GLU A 50 16.16 -18.20 4.15
C GLU A 50 16.77 -16.90 3.60
N SER A 51 16.32 -16.43 2.43
CA SER A 51 16.85 -15.23 1.76
C SER A 51 16.44 -13.92 2.42
N SER A 52 15.36 -13.90 3.21
CA SER A 52 14.92 -12.70 3.94
C SER A 52 14.55 -13.05 5.38
N ASP A 53 15.02 -12.24 6.33
CA ASP A 53 14.70 -12.42 7.75
C ASP A 53 13.21 -12.24 8.05
N PHE A 54 12.49 -11.48 7.22
CA PHE A 54 11.05 -11.35 7.34
C PHE A 54 10.32 -12.60 6.81
N LEU A 55 10.78 -13.16 5.67
CA LEU A 55 10.20 -14.39 5.12
C LEU A 55 10.32 -15.58 6.08
N LYS A 56 11.38 -15.64 6.91
CA LYS A 56 11.53 -16.65 7.97
C LYS A 56 10.46 -16.53 9.07
N LYS A 57 9.91 -15.34 9.28
CA LYS A 57 8.96 -15.06 10.38
C LYS A 57 7.52 -15.36 9.97
N ILE A 58 7.16 -15.13 8.72
CA ILE A 58 5.84 -15.43 8.17
C ILE A 58 5.68 -16.91 7.80
N ASN A 59 4.49 -17.31 7.35
CA ASN A 59 4.23 -18.66 6.86
C ASN A 59 4.27 -18.70 5.33
N ILE A 60 4.93 -19.71 4.77
CA ILE A 60 4.77 -20.06 3.36
C ILE A 60 4.20 -21.46 3.31
N LEU A 61 3.01 -21.65 2.74
CA LEU A 61 2.28 -22.91 2.73
C LEU A 61 2.05 -23.40 1.30
N ASP A 62 2.08 -24.73 1.14
CA ASP A 62 1.79 -25.37 -0.15
C ASP A 62 0.38 -25.95 -0.11
N VAL A 63 -0.53 -25.39 -0.91
CA VAL A 63 -1.93 -25.81 -0.98
C VAL A 63 -2.20 -26.58 -2.27
N GLN A 64 -3.23 -27.43 -2.29
CA GLN A 64 -3.58 -28.22 -3.47
C GLN A 64 -4.54 -27.47 -4.42
N GLN A 65 -5.46 -26.69 -3.86
CA GLN A 65 -6.52 -26.02 -4.61
C GLN A 65 -6.09 -24.59 -4.97
N ILE A 66 -6.55 -24.11 -6.13
CA ILE A 66 -6.33 -22.72 -6.59
C ILE A 66 -7.25 -21.75 -5.83
N LYS A 67 -8.46 -22.20 -5.51
CA LYS A 67 -9.40 -21.49 -4.64
C LYS A 67 -9.80 -22.39 -3.49
N GLY A 68 -9.92 -21.82 -2.31
CA GLY A 68 -10.36 -22.58 -1.13
C GLY A 68 -10.51 -21.68 0.07
N GLN A 69 -10.74 -22.28 1.23
CA GLN A 69 -10.81 -21.56 2.48
C GLN A 69 -9.45 -21.61 3.17
N ALA A 70 -9.00 -20.46 3.67
CA ALA A 70 -7.80 -20.39 4.50
C ALA A 70 -8.01 -21.25 5.73
N VAL A 71 -7.02 -22.09 6.05
CA VAL A 71 -7.05 -22.88 7.28
C VAL A 71 -6.63 -21.95 8.40
N THR A 72 -7.57 -21.52 9.24
CA THR A 72 -7.26 -20.68 10.41
C THR A 72 -6.43 -21.50 11.40
N VAL A 73 -5.13 -21.23 11.51
CA VAL A 73 -4.26 -21.89 12.49
C VAL A 73 -4.34 -21.11 13.80
N GLY A 74 -5.21 -21.56 14.70
CA GLY A 74 -5.33 -21.04 16.06
C GLY A 74 -6.66 -20.34 16.30
N SER A 75 -7.62 -21.07 16.87
CA SER A 75 -8.79 -20.45 17.47
C SER A 75 -8.46 -20.05 18.90
N ASP A 76 -8.43 -18.75 19.22
CA ASP A 76 -8.34 -18.22 20.59
C ASP A 76 -9.64 -18.42 21.41
N LYS A 77 -10.57 -19.24 20.89
CA LYS A 77 -11.81 -19.58 21.61
C LYS A 77 -11.49 -20.48 22.79
N LEU A 78 -12.02 -20.11 23.96
CA LEU A 78 -11.85 -20.84 25.21
C LEU A 78 -12.32 -22.29 25.04
N SER A 79 -11.36 -23.22 25.03
CA SER A 79 -11.61 -24.66 24.90
C SER A 79 -11.72 -25.38 26.25
N THR A 80 -11.80 -24.62 27.34
CA THR A 80 -11.83 -25.13 28.72
C THR A 80 -13.02 -24.56 29.49
N GLY A 81 -13.80 -25.42 30.13
CA GLY A 81 -14.90 -25.02 31.01
C GLY A 81 -15.51 -26.22 31.74
N ARG A 82 -16.62 -26.00 32.46
CA ARG A 82 -17.38 -27.03 33.16
C ARG A 82 -18.86 -26.93 32.75
N ASP A 83 -19.50 -28.07 32.56
CA ASP A 83 -20.94 -28.17 32.25
C ASP A 83 -21.54 -29.37 32.99
N LYS A 84 -22.88 -29.52 33.01
CA LYS A 84 -23.60 -30.63 33.67
C LYS A 84 -23.25 -32.00 33.08
N GLU A 85 -22.80 -32.06 31.83
CA GLU A 85 -22.25 -33.26 31.19
C GLU A 85 -20.73 -33.10 30.95
N ARG A 86 -20.28 -33.10 29.69
CA ARG A 86 -18.89 -32.81 29.28
C ARG A 86 -18.87 -31.44 28.61
N PHE A 87 -17.90 -30.60 29.00
CA PHE A 87 -17.72 -29.28 28.38
C PHE A 87 -17.56 -29.42 26.86
N LYS A 88 -18.51 -28.86 26.12
CA LYS A 88 -18.46 -28.76 24.67
C LYS A 88 -17.71 -27.47 24.33
N GLY A 89 -16.40 -27.59 24.16
CA GLY A 89 -15.60 -26.51 23.60
C GLY A 89 -16.17 -26.08 22.24
N THR A 90 -15.94 -24.83 21.86
CA THR A 90 -16.41 -24.34 20.56
C THR A 90 -15.55 -24.96 19.46
N THR A 91 -16.18 -25.62 18.48
CA THR A 91 -15.48 -26.00 17.25
C THR A 91 -15.00 -24.73 16.56
N PRO A 92 -13.73 -24.63 16.11
CA PRO A 92 -13.31 -23.54 15.26
C PRO A 92 -14.30 -23.46 14.10
N ASP A 93 -14.90 -22.29 13.85
CA ASP A 93 -15.79 -22.16 12.70
C ASP A 93 -14.97 -22.48 11.45
N ILE A 94 -15.48 -23.40 10.63
CA ILE A 94 -14.92 -23.68 9.29
C ILE A 94 -15.33 -22.55 8.31
N SER A 95 -15.78 -21.40 8.82
CA SER A 95 -15.90 -20.17 8.02
C SER A 95 -14.50 -19.62 7.72
N GLY A 96 -13.68 -20.41 7.02
CA GLY A 96 -12.37 -19.97 6.59
C GLY A 96 -12.52 -18.91 5.50
N TYR A 97 -11.74 -17.85 5.58
CA TYR A 97 -11.74 -16.77 4.60
C TYR A 97 -11.24 -17.28 3.25
N GLU A 98 -11.94 -16.98 2.17
CA GLU A 98 -11.61 -17.50 0.84
C GLU A 98 -10.26 -16.97 0.34
N TYR A 99 -9.38 -17.86 -0.12
CA TYR A 99 -8.18 -17.50 -0.86
C TYR A 99 -8.32 -17.87 -2.34
N GLU A 100 -7.65 -17.08 -3.17
CA GLU A 100 -7.49 -17.33 -4.60
C GLU A 100 -6.01 -17.19 -4.93
N LEU A 101 -5.49 -18.14 -5.70
CA LEU A 101 -4.13 -18.10 -6.20
C LEU A 101 -4.15 -17.59 -7.65
N SER A 102 -3.31 -16.60 -7.90
CA SER A 102 -3.09 -16.03 -9.23
C SER A 102 -1.88 -16.66 -9.88
N VAL A 103 -1.86 -16.70 -11.21
CA VAL A 103 -0.66 -17.09 -11.95
C VAL A 103 0.39 -16.00 -11.79
N THR A 104 1.59 -16.37 -11.40
CA THR A 104 2.72 -15.45 -11.25
C THR A 104 3.93 -16.00 -11.99
N ASP A 105 4.50 -15.20 -12.88
CA ASP A 105 5.74 -15.52 -13.59
C ASP A 105 6.83 -14.53 -13.17
N THR A 106 7.95 -15.07 -12.70
CA THR A 106 9.12 -14.29 -12.30
C THR A 106 10.25 -14.57 -13.27
N VAL A 107 10.72 -13.53 -13.96
CA VAL A 107 11.84 -13.61 -14.90
C VAL A 107 13.00 -12.77 -14.38
N ILE A 108 14.06 -13.45 -13.93
CA ILE A 108 15.27 -12.80 -13.45
C ILE A 108 16.32 -12.93 -14.54
N HIS A 109 16.82 -11.80 -15.02
CA HIS A 109 17.87 -11.75 -16.03
C HIS A 109 19.19 -11.26 -15.42
N ILE A 110 20.29 -11.85 -15.85
CA ILE A 110 21.63 -11.53 -15.34
C ILE A 110 22.54 -11.41 -16.56
N THR A 111 23.08 -10.21 -16.76
CA THR A 111 24.00 -9.89 -17.87
C THR A 111 25.28 -10.73 -17.79
N TRP A 112 25.87 -11.06 -18.93
CA TRP A 112 27.14 -11.79 -18.98
C TRP A 112 28.29 -11.10 -18.24
N ALA A 113 28.35 -9.76 -18.26
CA ALA A 113 29.35 -9.00 -17.51
C ALA A 113 29.32 -9.32 -16.01
N ARG A 114 28.12 -9.36 -15.40
CA ARG A 114 27.95 -9.73 -13.99
C ARG A 114 28.29 -11.20 -13.73
N LEU A 115 27.96 -12.09 -14.66
CA LEU A 115 28.32 -13.50 -14.57
C LEU A 115 29.83 -13.70 -14.66
N ALA A 116 30.55 -12.87 -15.43
CA ALA A 116 31.99 -12.90 -15.53
C ALA A 116 32.69 -12.54 -14.21
N GLU A 117 32.18 -11.56 -13.48
CA GLU A 117 32.67 -11.27 -12.13
C GLU A 117 32.54 -12.48 -11.21
N TRP A 118 31.39 -13.17 -11.26
CA TRP A 118 31.15 -14.34 -10.43
C TRP A 118 31.98 -15.55 -10.87
N ALA A 119 32.14 -15.74 -12.18
CA ALA A 119 32.98 -16.77 -12.78
C ALA A 119 34.43 -16.61 -12.33
N ASN A 120 34.94 -15.38 -12.28
CA ASN A 120 36.31 -15.12 -11.84
C ASN A 120 36.51 -15.21 -10.32
N SER A 121 35.44 -15.09 -9.53
CA SER A 121 35.50 -15.11 -8.06
C SER A 121 35.66 -16.50 -7.40
N GLY A 122 35.59 -17.60 -8.15
CA GLY A 122 35.66 -18.95 -7.57
C GLY A 122 35.57 -20.08 -8.58
N GLY A 123 35.27 -21.31 -8.15
CA GLY A 123 35.04 -22.46 -9.04
C GLY A 123 33.60 -22.60 -9.54
N GLN A 124 33.29 -23.63 -10.34
CA GLN A 124 31.93 -23.87 -10.89
C GLN A 124 30.85 -23.91 -9.80
N LYS A 125 31.12 -24.60 -8.67
CA LYS A 125 30.17 -24.71 -7.57
C LYS A 125 29.86 -23.38 -6.90
N GLU A 126 30.87 -22.52 -6.73
CA GLU A 126 30.69 -21.17 -6.18
C GLU A 126 29.92 -20.28 -7.14
N PHE A 127 30.19 -20.40 -8.45
CA PHE A 127 29.41 -19.70 -9.48
C PHE A 127 27.93 -20.08 -9.45
N GLU A 128 27.62 -21.38 -9.46
CA GLU A 128 26.24 -21.87 -9.40
C GLU A 128 25.55 -21.46 -8.08
N LYS A 129 26.28 -21.48 -6.96
CA LYS A 129 25.77 -21.05 -5.66
C LYS A 129 25.41 -19.56 -5.65
N LYS A 130 26.32 -18.68 -6.06
CA LYS A 130 26.07 -17.23 -6.13
C LYS A 130 24.91 -16.89 -7.05
N LEU A 131 24.83 -17.57 -8.20
CA LEU A 131 23.72 -17.43 -9.13
C LEU A 131 22.39 -17.80 -8.46
N MET A 132 22.34 -18.95 -7.78
CA MET A 132 21.13 -19.41 -7.10
C MET A 132 20.74 -18.51 -5.92
N GLU A 133 21.71 -18.06 -5.12
CA GLU A 133 21.49 -17.13 -4.01
C GLU A 133 20.85 -15.83 -4.52
N TYR A 134 21.44 -15.21 -5.55
CA TYR A 134 20.91 -14.01 -6.17
C TYR A 134 19.48 -14.21 -6.71
N VAL A 135 19.23 -15.33 -7.41
CA VAL A 135 17.89 -15.64 -7.91
C VAL A 135 16.89 -15.81 -6.77
N THR A 136 17.24 -16.53 -5.70
CA THR A 136 16.32 -16.74 -4.55
C THR A 136 16.10 -15.49 -3.71
N GLU A 137 17.08 -14.60 -3.65
CA GLU A 137 16.97 -13.30 -2.99
C GLU A 137 16.02 -12.39 -3.76
N GLN A 138 16.17 -12.29 -5.09
CA GLN A 138 15.25 -11.51 -5.93
C GLN A 138 13.81 -12.05 -5.86
N VAL A 139 13.61 -13.37 -5.96
CA VAL A 139 12.27 -13.97 -5.80
C VAL A 139 11.66 -13.64 -4.43
N GLY A 140 12.46 -13.71 -3.36
CA GLY A 140 12.01 -13.37 -2.01
C GLY A 140 11.67 -11.87 -1.86
N ALA A 141 12.48 -11.00 -2.45
CA ALA A 141 12.24 -9.56 -2.48
C ALA A 141 10.94 -9.21 -3.22
N ASP A 142 10.71 -9.81 -4.38
CA ASP A 142 9.49 -9.61 -5.18
C ASP A 142 8.25 -10.12 -4.44
N MET A 143 8.33 -11.27 -3.78
CA MET A 143 7.25 -11.78 -2.94
C MET A 143 6.86 -10.79 -1.83
N LEU A 144 7.84 -10.16 -1.19
CA LEU A 144 7.56 -9.14 -0.17
C LEU A 144 6.99 -7.87 -0.79
N ARG A 145 7.55 -7.42 -1.91
CA ARG A 145 7.11 -6.21 -2.60
C ARG A 145 5.66 -6.31 -3.04
N VAL A 146 5.29 -7.40 -3.71
CA VAL A 146 3.92 -7.68 -4.13
C VAL A 146 3.02 -7.95 -2.91
N GLY A 147 3.51 -8.66 -1.88
CA GLY A 147 2.72 -8.92 -0.68
C GLY A 147 2.27 -7.65 0.04
N TRP A 148 3.11 -6.61 0.07
CA TRP A 148 2.79 -5.33 0.71
C TRP A 148 2.01 -4.36 -0.18
N ASN A 149 2.39 -4.26 -1.46
CA ASN A 149 1.89 -3.23 -2.38
C ASN A 149 0.83 -3.74 -3.36
N GLY A 150 0.66 -5.06 -3.48
CA GLY A 150 -0.29 -5.68 -4.39
C GLY A 150 -1.72 -5.25 -4.11
N THR A 151 -2.40 -4.74 -5.13
CA THR A 151 -3.78 -4.25 -5.08
C THR A 151 -4.74 -5.19 -5.81
N HIS A 152 -4.36 -5.69 -6.98
CA HIS A 152 -5.19 -6.56 -7.80
C HIS A 152 -4.32 -7.49 -8.66
N ALA A 153 -4.93 -8.55 -9.17
CA ALA A 153 -4.30 -9.44 -10.14
C ALA A 153 -4.72 -9.01 -11.56
N GLY A 154 -3.86 -8.25 -12.23
CA GLY A 154 -4.02 -7.85 -13.63
C GLY A 154 -3.85 -9.02 -14.60
N LYS A 155 -4.51 -8.95 -15.76
CA LYS A 155 -4.29 -9.94 -16.84
C LYS A 155 -2.95 -9.72 -17.56
N ILE A 156 -2.54 -8.46 -17.67
CA ILE A 156 -1.28 -8.00 -18.24
C ILE A 156 -0.76 -6.96 -17.25
N THR A 157 0.48 -7.11 -16.81
CA THR A 157 1.09 -6.21 -15.84
C THR A 157 1.91 -5.12 -16.53
N ASP A 158 1.90 -3.91 -15.97
CA ASP A 158 2.60 -2.73 -16.48
C ASP A 158 3.60 -2.21 -15.42
N PRO A 159 4.90 -2.53 -15.57
CA PRO A 159 5.93 -2.08 -14.63
C PRO A 159 6.14 -0.57 -14.57
N ASP A 160 5.80 0.18 -15.63
CA ASP A 160 5.99 1.63 -15.66
C ASP A 160 4.87 2.34 -14.88
N LYS A 161 3.65 1.80 -14.96
CA LYS A 161 2.50 2.30 -14.21
C LYS A 161 2.49 1.81 -12.76
N TYR A 162 2.95 0.59 -12.52
CA TYR A 162 2.93 -0.09 -11.22
C TYR A 162 4.33 -0.57 -10.83
N PRO A 163 5.24 0.34 -10.44
CA PRO A 163 6.65 0.03 -10.21
C PRO A 163 6.89 -0.90 -9.01
N ASN A 164 5.94 -1.02 -8.09
CA ASN A 164 6.04 -1.96 -6.97
C ASN A 164 5.32 -3.29 -7.23
N GLY A 165 4.84 -3.54 -8.44
CA GLY A 165 4.07 -4.75 -8.76
C GLY A 165 2.68 -4.74 -8.13
N GLU A 166 2.06 -3.56 -8.03
CA GLU A 166 0.72 -3.36 -7.49
C GLU A 166 -0.36 -4.14 -8.26
N ASP A 167 -0.10 -4.52 -9.52
CA ASP A 167 -1.00 -5.24 -10.42
C ASP A 167 -0.64 -6.73 -10.61
N VAL A 168 0.37 -7.24 -9.90
CA VAL A 168 0.81 -8.64 -10.01
C VAL A 168 -0.13 -9.57 -9.26
N ASN A 169 -0.57 -9.19 -8.06
CA ASN A 169 -1.47 -9.99 -7.24
C ASN A 169 -2.16 -9.11 -6.17
N GLU A 170 -3.25 -9.63 -5.58
CA GLU A 170 -3.85 -9.03 -4.38
C GLU A 170 -2.94 -9.31 -3.17
N GLY A 171 -2.36 -8.26 -2.59
CA GLY A 171 -1.50 -8.32 -1.41
C GLY A 171 -2.28 -8.43 -0.10
N TRP A 172 -1.56 -8.55 1.03
CA TRP A 172 -2.20 -8.71 2.34
C TRP A 172 -3.11 -7.53 2.70
N HIS A 173 -2.66 -6.30 2.45
CA HIS A 173 -3.40 -5.11 2.83
C HIS A 173 -4.68 -4.93 1.99
N ALA A 174 -4.59 -5.09 0.66
CA ALA A 174 -5.74 -5.02 -0.25
C ALA A 174 -6.80 -6.09 0.09
N ARG A 175 -6.35 -7.30 0.43
CA ARG A 175 -7.24 -8.37 0.89
C ARG A 175 -8.02 -7.99 2.17
N ILE A 176 -7.37 -7.34 3.13
CA ILE A 176 -8.07 -6.87 4.35
C ILE A 176 -9.06 -5.77 4.03
N LYS A 177 -8.74 -4.84 3.11
CA LYS A 177 -9.71 -3.84 2.64
C LYS A 177 -11.00 -4.49 2.12
N ARG A 178 -10.86 -5.60 1.40
CA ARG A 178 -12.00 -6.33 0.84
C ARG A 178 -12.77 -7.15 1.88
N LEU A 179 -12.09 -7.83 2.80
CA LEU A 179 -12.72 -8.76 3.75
C LEU A 179 -13.19 -8.10 5.05
N ALA A 180 -12.42 -7.15 5.56
CA ALA A 180 -12.64 -6.49 6.85
C ALA A 180 -12.23 -5.02 6.77
N PRO A 181 -12.96 -4.17 6.01
CA PRO A 181 -12.61 -2.75 5.83
C PRO A 181 -12.56 -1.98 7.16
N SER A 182 -13.34 -2.39 8.17
CA SER A 182 -13.34 -1.77 9.51
C SER A 182 -12.01 -1.90 10.26
N GLN A 183 -11.11 -2.77 9.80
CA GLN A 183 -9.77 -2.93 10.38
C GLN A 183 -8.72 -1.96 9.78
N ILE A 184 -9.09 -1.20 8.75
CA ILE A 184 -8.20 -0.24 8.09
C ILE A 184 -8.79 1.16 8.27
N VAL A 185 -8.04 2.02 8.95
CA VAL A 185 -8.42 3.42 9.15
C VAL A 185 -7.87 4.24 7.99
N GLY A 186 -8.72 5.07 7.39
CA GLY A 186 -8.40 5.92 6.25
C GLY A 186 -8.91 5.40 4.88
N ALA A 187 -9.42 4.16 4.83
CA ALA A 187 -9.86 3.53 3.59
C ALA A 187 -11.39 3.61 3.37
N SER A 188 -11.89 4.75 2.89
CA SER A 188 -13.22 4.81 2.27
C SER A 188 -13.05 4.75 0.75
N PHE A 189 -13.63 3.75 0.08
CA PHE A 189 -13.73 3.71 -1.39
C PHE A 189 -14.64 4.82 -1.95
N ASP A 190 -15.53 5.31 -1.10
CA ASP A 190 -16.42 6.43 -1.37
C ASP A 190 -15.79 7.67 -0.73
N ASN A 191 -15.24 8.55 -1.58
CA ASN A 191 -14.71 9.87 -1.25
C ASN A 191 -15.31 10.49 0.04
N ASP A 192 -14.50 10.60 1.11
CA ASP A 192 -14.36 11.76 1.99
C ASP A 192 -13.56 11.43 3.29
N GLU A 193 -12.39 12.08 3.43
CA GLU A 193 -12.05 12.87 4.63
C GLU A 193 -11.62 12.22 5.96
N SER A 194 -10.73 11.23 5.98
CA SER A 194 -9.90 11.05 7.19
C SER A 194 -8.43 10.98 6.85
N GLU A 195 -7.89 12.13 6.46
CA GLU A 195 -6.46 12.37 6.54
C GLU A 195 -6.03 12.30 8.01
N ILE A 196 -5.00 11.52 8.25
CA ILE A 196 -4.42 11.26 9.56
C ILE A 196 -3.11 12.02 9.62
N TYR A 197 -3.08 13.05 10.45
CA TYR A 197 -1.92 13.92 10.58
C TYR A 197 -0.99 13.40 11.68
N PHE A 198 0.19 12.93 11.26
CA PHE A 198 1.28 12.57 12.14
C PHE A 198 2.30 13.71 12.18
N ASP A 199 2.26 14.51 13.26
CA ASP A 199 3.21 15.61 13.47
C ASP A 199 4.06 15.35 14.73
N PRO A 200 5.31 14.89 14.58
CA PRO A 200 6.19 14.70 15.72
C PRO A 200 6.52 16.00 16.44
N ASP A 201 6.57 17.15 15.75
CA ASP A 201 6.96 18.45 16.31
C ASP A 201 5.85 19.05 17.20
N GLY A 202 4.62 18.57 17.03
CA GLY A 202 3.49 18.93 17.87
C GLY A 202 3.03 20.37 17.63
N THR A 203 2.97 20.78 16.36
CA THR A 203 2.57 22.11 15.93
C THR A 203 1.16 22.45 16.42
N ARG A 204 0.99 23.68 16.88
CA ARG A 204 -0.29 24.22 17.38
C ARG A 204 -0.66 25.48 16.62
N ASP A 205 -1.96 25.74 16.51
CA ASP A 205 -2.47 26.99 15.98
C ASP A 205 -2.19 28.16 16.94
N ALA A 206 -2.50 29.39 16.49
CA ALA A 206 -2.37 30.60 17.30
C ALA A 206 -3.27 30.60 18.56
N ALA A 207 -4.29 29.73 18.61
CA ALA A 207 -5.19 29.53 19.74
C ALA A 207 -4.74 28.39 20.69
N GLY A 208 -3.65 27.70 20.37
CA GLY A 208 -3.10 26.59 21.15
C GLY A 208 -3.72 25.22 20.87
N ASN A 209 -4.60 25.05 19.86
CA ASN A 209 -5.13 23.75 19.46
C ASN A 209 -4.10 22.94 18.68
N PRO A 210 -4.01 21.62 18.87
CA PRO A 210 -3.12 20.78 18.10
C PRO A 210 -3.56 20.73 16.63
N LEU A 211 -2.61 20.95 15.72
CA LEU A 211 -2.81 20.79 14.28
C LEU A 211 -2.42 19.38 13.83
N PHE A 212 -2.65 18.37 14.66
CA PHE A 212 -2.25 16.99 14.36
C PHE A 212 -3.12 16.01 15.14
N ASP A 213 -3.26 14.79 14.62
CA ASP A 213 -4.01 13.73 15.29
C ASP A 213 -3.11 12.92 16.23
N TYR A 214 -1.86 12.66 15.79
CA TYR A 214 -0.89 11.90 16.58
C TYR A 214 0.47 12.60 16.67
N LYS A 215 0.95 12.77 17.91
CA LYS A 215 2.29 13.33 18.20
C LYS A 215 3.41 12.30 18.15
N THR A 216 3.10 11.02 18.44
CA THR A 216 4.11 9.96 18.55
C THR A 216 3.66 8.70 17.83
N ALA A 217 4.63 7.96 17.28
CA ALA A 217 4.36 6.66 16.67
C ALA A 217 3.75 5.67 17.70
N ASP A 218 4.09 5.81 18.98
CA ASP A 218 3.48 5.04 20.06
C ASP A 218 1.98 5.32 20.23
N ALA A 219 1.55 6.57 20.07
CA ALA A 219 0.14 6.93 20.14
C ALA A 219 -0.64 6.33 18.96
N MET A 220 -0.07 6.40 17.74
CA MET A 220 -0.63 5.76 16.56
C MET A 220 -0.81 4.25 16.75
N ALA A 221 0.25 3.54 17.16
CA ALA A 221 0.18 2.10 17.39
C ALA A 221 -0.79 1.72 18.52
N SER A 222 -0.83 2.52 19.59
CA SER A 222 -1.76 2.30 20.71
C SER A 222 -3.21 2.45 20.27
N ASP A 223 -3.49 3.40 19.38
CA ASP A 223 -4.82 3.61 18.84
C ASP A 223 -5.27 2.43 17.95
N LEU A 224 -4.39 1.95 17.06
CA LEU A 224 -4.64 0.72 16.30
C LEU A 224 -4.95 -0.48 17.20
N ILE A 225 -4.20 -0.64 18.30
CA ILE A 225 -4.40 -1.76 19.24
C ILE A 225 -5.72 -1.63 20.01
N ASN A 226 -6.05 -0.42 20.49
CA ASN A 226 -7.15 -0.24 21.43
C ASN A 226 -8.51 0.00 20.75
N ASN A 227 -8.52 0.63 19.57
CA ASN A 227 -9.75 1.08 18.92
C ASN A 227 -10.05 0.31 17.64
N VAL A 228 -9.05 -0.08 16.86
CA VAL A 228 -9.24 -0.73 15.54
C VAL A 228 -9.22 -2.27 15.66
N LEU A 229 -8.21 -2.79 16.35
CA LEU A 229 -8.04 -4.23 16.51
C LEU A 229 -9.21 -4.83 17.30
N HIS A 230 -9.73 -5.95 16.81
CA HIS A 230 -10.85 -6.62 17.45
C HIS A 230 -10.54 -6.96 18.93
N PRO A 231 -11.46 -6.71 19.89
CA PRO A 231 -11.21 -6.87 21.32
C PRO A 231 -10.61 -8.21 21.74
N ALA A 232 -10.96 -9.30 21.03
CA ALA A 232 -10.44 -10.64 21.31
C ALA A 232 -8.92 -10.77 21.15
N PHE A 233 -8.29 -9.97 20.29
CA PHE A 233 -6.87 -10.12 19.94
C PHE A 233 -5.96 -9.05 20.57
N ARG A 234 -6.50 -8.06 21.29
CA ARG A 234 -5.71 -6.95 21.88
C ARG A 234 -4.66 -7.42 22.89
N THR A 235 -4.98 -8.47 23.63
CA THR A 235 -4.09 -9.07 24.64
C THR A 235 -3.20 -10.16 24.07
N ALA A 236 -3.22 -10.40 22.76
CA ALA A 236 -2.40 -11.44 22.17
C ALA A 236 -0.89 -11.12 22.38
N PRO A 237 -0.09 -12.08 22.89
CA PRO A 237 1.31 -11.83 23.25
C PRO A 237 2.22 -11.71 22.02
N ASP A 238 1.77 -12.19 20.86
CA ASP A 238 2.51 -12.26 19.61
C ASP A 238 2.30 -11.05 18.68
N LEU A 239 1.60 -10.01 19.14
CA LEU A 239 1.40 -8.78 18.38
C LEU A 239 2.71 -8.03 18.17
N VAL A 240 2.92 -7.62 16.92
CA VAL A 240 4.05 -6.80 16.48
C VAL A 240 3.54 -5.58 15.71
N VAL A 241 4.35 -4.52 15.69
CA VAL A 241 4.09 -3.31 14.92
C VAL A 241 5.00 -3.32 13.70
N LEU A 242 4.41 -3.26 12.51
CA LEU A 242 5.11 -3.05 11.25
C LEU A 242 4.94 -1.58 10.89
N VAL A 243 6.04 -0.87 10.70
CA VAL A 243 6.02 0.57 10.51
C VAL A 243 6.81 0.97 9.27
N GLY A 244 6.25 1.90 8.51
CA GLY A 244 6.89 2.48 7.34
C GLY A 244 8.07 3.38 7.70
N GLN A 245 9.04 3.43 6.79
CA GLN A 245 10.29 4.14 7.00
C GLN A 245 10.09 5.64 7.24
N ASN A 246 9.11 6.27 6.61
CA ASN A 246 8.89 7.71 6.74
C ASN A 246 8.37 8.08 8.14
N ILE A 247 7.45 7.28 8.70
CA ILE A 247 6.95 7.47 10.07
C ILE A 247 8.09 7.34 11.08
N VAL A 248 8.93 6.30 10.93
CA VAL A 248 10.09 6.09 11.82
C VAL A 248 11.08 7.25 11.69
N ALA A 249 11.41 7.68 10.47
CA ALA A 249 12.34 8.77 10.24
C ALA A 249 11.85 10.08 10.86
N ALA A 250 10.57 10.43 10.67
CA ALA A 250 9.97 11.61 11.27
C ALA A 250 9.96 11.55 12.81
N ALA A 251 9.63 10.40 13.39
CA ALA A 251 9.69 10.21 14.85
C ALA A 251 11.12 10.30 15.42
N GLN A 252 12.10 9.73 14.71
CA GLN A 252 13.51 9.73 15.11
C GLN A 252 14.15 11.11 14.97
N TYR A 253 13.83 11.84 13.90
CA TYR A 253 14.37 13.17 13.64
C TYR A 253 14.15 14.10 14.84
N ARG A 254 12.91 14.16 15.36
CA ARG A 254 12.60 14.93 16.57
C ARG A 254 13.44 14.49 17.77
N LEU A 255 13.54 13.19 18.04
CA LEU A 255 14.30 12.70 19.18
C LEU A 255 15.79 13.07 19.07
N TYR A 256 16.36 13.15 17.86
CA TYR A 256 17.72 13.65 17.69
C TYR A 256 17.84 15.16 17.95
N THR A 257 16.82 15.94 17.61
CA THR A 257 16.77 17.39 17.88
C THR A 257 16.56 17.70 19.36
N GLU A 258 15.78 16.88 20.08
CA GLU A 258 15.46 17.06 21.52
C GLU A 258 16.49 16.41 22.46
N ALA A 259 17.33 15.49 21.98
CA ALA A 259 18.27 14.73 22.82
C ALA A 259 19.53 15.54 23.17
N ASP A 260 19.44 16.36 24.21
CA ASP A 260 20.60 17.02 24.83
C ASP A 260 21.40 16.09 25.76
N LYS A 261 20.83 14.95 26.18
CA LYS A 261 21.49 13.99 27.10
C LYS A 261 21.82 12.64 26.41
N PRO A 262 22.96 12.00 26.74
CA PRO A 262 23.32 10.68 26.20
C PRO A 262 22.29 9.57 26.43
N SER A 263 21.50 9.65 27.51
CA SER A 263 20.41 8.70 27.79
C SER A 263 19.23 8.83 26.82
N GLU A 264 18.94 10.04 26.36
CA GLU A 264 17.85 10.34 25.41
C GLU A 264 18.26 9.95 23.98
N HIS A 265 19.54 10.14 23.64
CA HIS A 265 20.11 9.64 22.38
C HIS A 265 20.04 8.10 22.28
N ASN A 266 20.33 7.39 23.40
CA ASN A 266 20.19 5.93 23.47
C ASN A 266 18.73 5.45 23.41
N ALA A 267 17.77 6.27 23.83
CA ALA A 267 16.34 5.97 23.68
C ALA A 267 15.86 6.18 22.24
N ALA A 268 16.37 7.22 21.56
CA ALA A 268 16.11 7.48 20.14
C ALA A 268 16.55 6.31 19.25
N GLN A 269 17.72 5.73 19.54
CA GLN A 269 18.27 4.55 18.85
C GLN A 269 17.52 3.23 19.13
N LYS A 270 16.56 3.23 20.07
CA LYS A 270 15.76 2.03 20.43
C LYS A 270 14.30 2.11 19.97
N LEU A 271 13.85 3.27 19.48
CA LEU A 271 12.47 3.46 19.00
C LEU A 271 12.16 2.59 17.77
N ASP A 272 13.19 2.23 17.00
CA ASP A 272 13.12 1.29 15.86
C ASP A 272 12.74 -0.15 16.28
N LYS A 273 12.92 -0.49 17.56
CA LYS A 273 12.79 -1.88 18.06
C LYS A 273 11.53 -2.12 18.88
N SER A 274 10.91 -1.08 19.42
CA SER A 274 9.69 -1.20 20.23
C SER A 274 8.82 0.04 20.10
N ILE A 275 7.54 -0.15 19.75
CA ILE A 275 6.52 0.89 19.68
C ILE A 275 5.30 0.40 20.47
N ALA A 276 4.74 1.24 21.34
CA ALA A 276 3.60 0.92 22.21
C ALA A 276 3.80 -0.35 23.06
N GLY A 277 5.03 -0.62 23.49
CA GLY A 277 5.39 -1.81 24.28
C GLY A 277 5.36 -3.13 23.49
N ARG A 278 5.29 -3.07 22.16
CA ARG A 278 5.33 -4.22 21.25
C ARG A 278 6.58 -4.16 20.36
N PRO A 279 7.13 -5.31 19.93
CA PRO A 279 8.25 -5.33 18.99
C PRO A 279 7.88 -4.61 17.69
N ALA A 280 8.72 -3.67 17.26
CA ALA A 280 8.56 -2.96 16.01
C ALA A 280 9.52 -3.53 14.94
N TYR A 281 9.06 -3.59 13.70
CA TYR A 281 9.87 -4.01 12.55
C TYR A 281 9.69 -3.03 11.39
N VAL A 282 10.81 -2.60 10.84
CA VAL A 282 10.87 -1.94 9.53
C VAL A 282 11.16 -3.01 8.50
N VAL A 283 10.18 -3.27 7.65
CA VAL A 283 10.24 -4.31 6.61
C VAL A 283 10.62 -3.72 5.26
N PRO A 284 11.41 -4.45 4.43
CA PRO A 284 11.77 -3.96 3.11
C PRO A 284 10.53 -3.91 2.20
N TYR A 285 10.51 -2.92 1.29
CA TYR A 285 9.42 -2.67 0.32
C TYR A 285 8.05 -2.35 0.93
N PHE A 286 8.01 -2.05 2.23
CA PHE A 286 6.78 -1.63 2.90
C PHE A 286 6.48 -0.15 2.63
N PRO A 287 5.22 0.23 2.41
CA PRO A 287 4.87 1.63 2.16
C PRO A 287 5.33 2.56 3.29
N GLY A 288 5.96 3.68 2.91
CA GLY A 288 6.65 4.56 3.86
C GLY A 288 5.76 5.18 4.93
N ASN A 289 4.49 5.44 4.61
CA ASN A 289 3.52 6.09 5.50
C ASN A 289 2.52 5.10 6.13
N ARG A 290 2.69 3.79 5.93
CA ARG A 290 1.76 2.78 6.49
C ARG A 290 2.21 2.38 7.90
N MET A 291 1.26 2.03 8.75
CA MET A 291 1.52 1.32 10.01
C MET A 291 0.52 0.18 10.15
N VAL A 292 1.00 -1.00 10.51
CA VAL A 292 0.19 -2.22 10.64
C VAL A 292 0.50 -2.89 11.98
N VAL A 293 -0.53 -3.27 12.72
CA VAL A 293 -0.45 -4.11 13.92
C VAL A 293 -1.04 -5.46 13.59
N THR A 294 -0.21 -6.51 13.66
CA THR A 294 -0.66 -7.89 13.44
C THR A 294 0.32 -8.87 14.08
N SER A 295 0.05 -10.17 13.96
CA SER A 295 1.03 -11.21 14.27
C SER A 295 1.74 -11.66 12.99
N LEU A 296 3.05 -11.88 13.05
CA LEU A 296 3.82 -12.35 11.89
C LEU A 296 3.34 -13.71 11.38
N LYS A 297 2.80 -14.55 12.26
CA LYS A 297 2.21 -15.84 11.91
C LYS A 297 0.81 -15.74 11.31
N ASN A 298 0.19 -14.57 11.37
CA ASN A 298 -1.08 -14.30 10.69
C ASN A 298 -0.89 -14.04 9.18
N LEU A 299 0.33 -13.67 8.77
CA LEU A 299 0.68 -13.41 7.39
C LEU A 299 1.19 -14.70 6.74
N SER A 300 0.53 -15.09 5.66
CA SER A 300 0.82 -16.31 4.92
C SER A 300 0.95 -16.04 3.43
N ILE A 301 1.88 -16.75 2.77
CA ILE A 301 1.98 -16.83 1.31
C ILE A 301 1.64 -18.26 0.92
N TYR A 302 0.58 -18.43 0.13
CA TYR A 302 0.16 -19.72 -0.36
C TYR A 302 0.70 -19.92 -1.76
N THR A 303 1.31 -21.09 -2.00
CA THR A 303 1.71 -21.51 -3.35
C THR A 303 1.07 -22.84 -3.68
N GLN A 304 0.71 -23.08 -4.94
CA GLN A 304 0.10 -24.35 -5.31
C GLN A 304 1.16 -25.45 -5.45
N LYS A 305 0.95 -26.57 -4.77
CA LYS A 305 1.84 -27.74 -4.80
C LYS A 305 1.90 -28.36 -6.20
N GLY A 306 3.10 -28.67 -6.69
CA GLY A 306 3.30 -29.41 -7.94
C GLY A 306 3.02 -28.61 -9.22
N THR A 307 2.81 -27.30 -9.11
CA THR A 307 2.65 -26.41 -10.28
C THR A 307 3.88 -25.60 -10.59
N LYS A 308 4.92 -25.63 -9.75
CA LYS A 308 6.10 -24.80 -9.93
C LYS A 308 6.89 -25.30 -11.13
N ARG A 309 7.10 -24.43 -12.11
CA ARG A 309 7.89 -24.71 -13.30
C ARG A 309 9.07 -23.76 -13.34
N ARG A 310 10.25 -24.30 -13.64
CA ARG A 310 11.47 -23.52 -13.80
C ARG A 310 12.02 -23.70 -15.20
N LYS A 311 12.65 -22.64 -15.70
CA LYS A 311 13.44 -22.67 -16.92
C LYS A 311 14.66 -21.79 -16.70
N THR A 312 15.81 -22.26 -17.15
CA THR A 312 17.01 -21.42 -17.26
C THR A 312 17.42 -21.43 -18.73
N LYS A 313 17.59 -20.26 -19.31
CA LYS A 313 17.99 -20.08 -20.71
C LYS A 313 19.15 -19.10 -20.76
N ASP A 314 20.17 -19.43 -21.53
CA ASP A 314 21.14 -18.43 -21.97
C ASP A 314 20.57 -17.73 -23.21
N ASN A 315 20.42 -16.41 -23.12
CA ASN A 315 19.85 -15.57 -24.18
C ASN A 315 20.98 -14.75 -24.78
N ASP A 316 21.59 -15.33 -25.81
CA ASP A 316 22.71 -14.78 -26.57
C ASP A 316 22.36 -13.49 -27.32
N ASP A 317 21.15 -13.41 -27.87
CA ASP A 317 20.64 -12.20 -28.53
C ASP A 317 20.67 -10.95 -27.62
N LEU A 318 20.54 -11.16 -26.31
CA LEU A 318 20.50 -10.10 -25.29
C LEU A 318 21.70 -10.12 -24.34
N GLY A 319 22.68 -11.01 -24.58
CA GLY A 319 23.89 -11.14 -23.76
C GLY A 319 23.64 -11.42 -22.27
N ARG A 320 22.66 -12.27 -21.95
CA ARG A 320 22.22 -12.49 -20.56
C ARG A 320 21.67 -13.89 -20.32
N VAL A 321 21.83 -14.39 -19.09
CA VAL A 321 21.15 -15.61 -18.63
C VAL A 321 19.83 -15.23 -17.97
N GLU A 322 18.77 -15.93 -18.32
CA GLU A 322 17.41 -15.73 -17.82
C GLU A 322 16.96 -16.96 -17.01
N SER A 323 16.51 -16.72 -15.78
CA SER A 323 15.89 -17.71 -14.91
C SER A 323 14.41 -17.38 -14.76
N PHE A 324 13.56 -18.29 -15.21
CA PHE A 324 12.11 -18.19 -15.16
C PHE A 324 11.57 -19.07 -14.03
N LEU A 325 10.67 -18.53 -13.23
CA LEU A 325 9.95 -19.26 -12.19
C LEU A 325 8.45 -18.97 -12.33
N TRP A 326 7.73 -19.97 -12.80
CA TRP A 326 6.28 -19.93 -12.93
C TRP A 326 5.63 -20.68 -11.78
N ARG A 327 4.63 -20.07 -11.13
CA ARG A 327 3.90 -20.65 -10.00
C ARG A 327 2.51 -20.02 -9.85
N PHE A 328 1.62 -20.73 -9.17
CA PHE A 328 0.42 -20.11 -8.59
C PHE A 328 0.74 -19.63 -7.18
N GLU A 329 0.41 -18.37 -6.90
CA GLU A 329 0.70 -17.70 -5.64
C GLU A 329 -0.47 -16.83 -5.19
N GLY A 330 -0.65 -16.69 -3.87
CA GLY A 330 -1.61 -15.76 -3.28
C GLY A 330 -1.18 -15.36 -1.87
N TYR A 331 -1.54 -14.13 -1.49
CA TYR A 331 -1.23 -13.56 -0.17
C TYR A 331 -2.46 -13.68 0.72
N VAL A 332 -2.30 -14.33 1.86
CA VAL A 332 -3.39 -14.68 2.76
C VAL A 332 -3.12 -14.12 4.14
N VAL A 333 -4.11 -13.44 4.70
CA VAL A 333 -4.19 -13.16 6.13
C VAL A 333 -5.18 -14.17 6.71
N GLU A 334 -4.70 -15.01 7.64
CA GLU A 334 -5.48 -16.14 8.17
C GLU A 334 -6.63 -15.70 9.06
N GLU A 335 -6.40 -14.67 9.87
CA GLU A 335 -7.39 -13.99 10.70
C GLU A 335 -7.40 -12.47 10.39
N PRO A 336 -8.31 -12.02 9.51
CA PRO A 336 -8.48 -10.61 9.17
C PRO A 336 -8.76 -9.70 10.36
N LEU A 337 -9.44 -10.20 11.41
CA LEU A 337 -9.73 -9.42 12.62
C LEU A 337 -8.51 -9.22 13.52
N LYS A 338 -7.40 -9.94 13.26
CA LYS A 338 -6.10 -9.81 13.92
C LYS A 338 -5.13 -8.97 13.07
N TYR A 339 -5.65 -8.06 12.26
CA TYR A 339 -4.89 -7.13 11.46
C TYR A 339 -5.51 -5.76 11.62
N ALA A 340 -4.76 -4.77 12.11
CA ALA A 340 -5.22 -3.38 12.18
C ALA A 340 -4.20 -2.49 11.48
N ALA A 341 -4.64 -1.52 10.68
CA ALA A 341 -3.71 -0.68 9.92
C ALA A 341 -4.21 0.74 9.70
N PHE A 342 -3.26 1.65 9.54
CA PHE A 342 -3.47 2.93 8.88
C PHE A 342 -3.11 2.81 7.41
N ASP A 343 -3.97 3.33 6.53
CA ASP A 343 -3.71 3.40 5.10
C ASP A 343 -2.60 4.41 4.77
N GLU A 344 -1.69 4.06 3.87
CA GLU A 344 -0.61 4.90 3.41
C GLU A 344 -1.06 6.20 2.74
N ASN A 345 -2.22 6.18 2.07
CA ASN A 345 -2.75 7.34 1.35
C ASN A 345 -3.42 8.33 2.28
N SER A 346 -3.78 7.89 3.49
CA SER A 346 -4.45 8.70 4.48
C SER A 346 -3.48 9.32 5.48
N VAL A 347 -2.30 8.72 5.68
CA VAL A 347 -1.31 9.25 6.64
C VAL A 347 -0.46 10.35 6.01
N VAL A 348 -0.63 11.56 6.51
CA VAL A 348 0.13 12.75 6.17
C VAL A 348 1.13 13.04 7.29
N ILE A 349 2.41 13.18 6.94
CA ILE A 349 3.45 13.53 7.91
C ILE A 349 3.60 15.06 7.93
N GLY A 350 3.38 15.66 9.09
CA GLY A 350 3.45 17.11 9.32
C GLY A 350 2.16 17.69 9.89
N ALA A 351 2.18 19.00 10.12
CA ALA A 351 1.05 19.73 10.67
C ALA A 351 -0.10 19.87 9.65
N LYS A 352 -1.31 19.83 10.18
CA LYS A 352 -2.57 20.19 9.53
C LYS A 352 -2.59 21.69 9.27
N THR A 353 -2.12 22.11 8.10
CA THR A 353 -2.18 23.51 7.67
C THR A 353 -3.39 23.74 6.77
N PRO A 354 -3.93 24.97 6.71
CA PRO A 354 -4.96 25.32 5.73
C PRO A 354 -4.55 24.97 4.29
N GLU A 355 -3.26 25.08 3.97
CA GLU A 355 -2.68 24.70 2.67
C GLU A 355 -2.78 23.20 2.35
N ASN A 356 -2.58 22.35 3.35
CA ASN A 356 -2.60 20.88 3.19
C ASN A 356 -4.00 20.28 3.38
N THR A 357 -4.93 21.00 4.01
CA THR A 357 -6.33 20.55 4.21
C THR A 357 -7.35 21.15 3.25
N ALA A 358 -6.98 22.21 2.54
CA ALA A 358 -7.92 22.90 1.68
C ALA A 358 -8.36 21.97 0.55
N LYS A 359 -9.68 21.82 0.40
CA LYS A 359 -10.27 21.05 -0.69
C LYS A 359 -10.69 22.00 -1.81
N GLU A 360 -10.93 21.44 -2.99
CA GLU A 360 -11.60 22.19 -4.05
C GLU A 360 -12.92 22.80 -3.52
N PRO A 361 -13.29 24.00 -3.98
CA PRO A 361 -14.60 24.58 -3.69
C PRO A 361 -15.71 23.61 -4.10
N LYS A 362 -16.72 23.45 -3.25
CA LYS A 362 -17.91 22.64 -3.53
C LYS A 362 -19.15 23.49 -3.36
N ILE A 363 -19.87 23.75 -4.45
CA ILE A 363 -21.14 24.47 -4.41
C ILE A 363 -22.20 23.55 -3.81
N THR A 364 -22.70 23.88 -2.62
CA THR A 364 -23.75 23.13 -1.91
C THR A 364 -25.14 23.69 -2.16
N THR A 365 -25.23 24.98 -2.52
CA THR A 365 -26.46 25.62 -3.01
C THR A 365 -26.13 26.41 -4.27
N GLU A 366 -26.66 25.97 -5.40
CA GLU A 366 -26.48 26.62 -6.70
C GLU A 366 -27.22 27.96 -6.78
N LEU A 367 -26.79 28.79 -7.73
CA LEU A 367 -27.50 30.03 -8.06
C LEU A 367 -28.90 29.70 -8.58
N VAL A 368 -29.91 30.42 -8.08
CA VAL A 368 -31.29 30.24 -8.51
C VAL A 368 -31.65 31.27 -9.58
N THR A 369 -32.39 30.84 -10.59
CA THR A 369 -32.97 31.74 -11.60
C THR A 369 -33.99 32.67 -10.95
N GLN A 370 -33.87 33.98 -11.18
CA GLN A 370 -34.73 34.99 -10.57
C GLN A 370 -35.45 35.82 -11.64
N THR A 371 -36.59 36.39 -11.27
CA THR A 371 -37.33 37.36 -12.09
C THR A 371 -37.56 38.61 -11.27
N VAL A 372 -37.14 39.76 -11.79
CA VAL A 372 -37.26 41.07 -11.14
C VAL A 372 -37.92 42.07 -12.10
N THR A 373 -38.52 43.11 -11.55
CA THR A 373 -39.09 44.23 -12.32
C THR A 373 -38.03 45.33 -12.51
N THR A 374 -38.10 46.07 -13.60
CA THR A 374 -37.20 47.22 -13.85
C THR A 374 -37.23 48.19 -12.66
N GLY A 375 -36.06 48.52 -12.11
CA GLY A 375 -35.90 49.41 -10.96
C GLY A 375 -35.92 48.74 -9.58
N THR A 376 -36.03 47.42 -9.49
CA THR A 376 -35.81 46.69 -8.21
C THR A 376 -34.47 45.98 -8.19
N ASP A 377 -33.78 46.08 -7.06
CA ASP A 377 -32.51 45.39 -6.82
C ASP A 377 -32.67 43.87 -6.86
N ALA A 378 -31.65 43.16 -7.34
CA ALA A 378 -31.60 41.71 -7.39
C ALA A 378 -30.50 41.18 -6.46
N THR A 379 -30.89 40.51 -5.38
CA THR A 379 -29.94 39.86 -4.46
C THR A 379 -29.71 38.41 -4.89
N LEU A 380 -28.45 38.06 -5.12
CA LEU A 380 -28.01 36.75 -5.57
C LEU A 380 -27.25 36.08 -4.44
N THR A 381 -27.56 34.82 -4.16
CA THR A 381 -26.91 34.04 -3.13
C THR A 381 -26.47 32.69 -3.68
N VAL A 382 -25.25 32.30 -3.37
CA VAL A 382 -24.66 30.98 -3.58
C VAL A 382 -24.08 30.51 -2.25
N VAL A 383 -24.15 29.22 -1.98
CA VAL A 383 -23.45 28.63 -0.83
C VAL A 383 -22.43 27.65 -1.37
N ALA A 384 -21.16 27.90 -1.08
CA ALA A 384 -20.06 27.02 -1.41
C ALA A 384 -19.22 26.74 -0.16
N GLU A 385 -18.84 25.48 0.01
CA GLU A 385 -17.84 25.04 0.98
C GLU A 385 -16.44 25.23 0.37
N ASN A 386 -15.45 25.53 1.21
CA ASN A 386 -14.03 25.70 0.83
C ASN A 386 -13.73 26.84 -0.17
N ALA A 387 -14.70 27.71 -0.46
CA ALA A 387 -14.50 28.93 -1.23
C ALA A 387 -14.09 30.09 -0.31
N THR A 388 -13.04 30.81 -0.68
CA THR A 388 -12.52 31.98 0.03
C THR A 388 -12.87 33.29 -0.67
N GLU A 389 -13.09 33.22 -1.98
CA GLU A 389 -13.39 34.38 -2.83
C GLU A 389 -14.49 34.01 -3.84
N TYR A 390 -15.31 35.00 -4.20
CA TYR A 390 -16.43 34.85 -5.13
C TYR A 390 -16.36 35.96 -6.17
N VAL A 391 -16.18 35.57 -7.44
CA VAL A 391 -16.13 36.52 -8.56
C VAL A 391 -17.45 36.44 -9.32
N TRP A 392 -18.20 37.52 -9.31
CA TRP A 392 -19.52 37.62 -9.92
C TRP A 392 -19.45 38.27 -11.29
N SER A 393 -20.10 37.64 -12.26
CA SER A 393 -20.15 38.12 -13.64
C SER A 393 -21.58 38.18 -14.17
N LEU A 394 -21.86 39.24 -14.94
CA LEU A 394 -23.10 39.47 -15.64
C LEU A 394 -22.81 39.46 -17.15
N ASN A 395 -23.45 38.55 -17.89
CA ASN A 395 -23.19 38.30 -19.31
C ASN A 395 -21.69 38.13 -19.65
N GLY A 396 -20.94 37.51 -18.73
CA GLY A 396 -19.50 37.26 -18.87
C GLY A 396 -18.60 38.47 -18.53
N THR A 397 -19.14 39.58 -18.04
CA THR A 397 -18.35 40.71 -17.52
C THR A 397 -18.38 40.70 -15.99
N VAL A 398 -17.21 40.70 -15.36
CA VAL A 398 -17.08 40.77 -13.90
C VAL A 398 -17.64 42.10 -13.40
N PHE A 399 -18.52 42.06 -12.40
CA PHE A 399 -19.10 43.25 -11.78
C PHE A 399 -18.87 43.36 -10.28
N ASP A 400 -18.57 42.24 -9.60
CA ASP A 400 -18.33 42.24 -8.16
C ASP A 400 -17.38 41.11 -7.74
N GLU A 401 -16.57 41.37 -6.71
CA GLU A 401 -15.62 40.43 -6.11
C GLU A 401 -15.80 40.47 -4.59
N THR A 402 -16.30 39.38 -4.02
CA THR A 402 -16.71 39.33 -2.61
C THR A 402 -16.04 38.18 -1.87
N SER A 403 -15.89 38.33 -0.55
CA SER A 403 -15.47 37.23 0.34
C SER A 403 -16.66 36.41 0.86
N THR A 404 -17.89 36.79 0.48
CA THR A 404 -19.14 36.14 0.86
C THR A 404 -19.91 35.72 -0.39
N GLY A 405 -20.61 34.58 -0.33
CA GLY A 405 -21.43 34.07 -1.44
C GLY A 405 -22.73 34.86 -1.68
N THR A 406 -22.78 36.16 -1.40
CA THR A 406 -23.95 37.00 -1.63
C THR A 406 -23.53 38.34 -2.24
N THR A 407 -24.20 38.73 -3.33
CA THR A 407 -24.05 40.05 -3.96
C THR A 407 -25.44 40.63 -4.30
N THR A 408 -25.51 41.93 -4.53
CA THR A 408 -26.73 42.61 -4.97
C THR A 408 -26.43 43.49 -6.17
N ILE A 409 -27.18 43.31 -7.25
CA ILE A 409 -27.13 44.17 -8.42
C ILE A 409 -28.20 45.25 -8.26
N SER A 410 -27.82 46.52 -8.42
CA SER A 410 -28.77 47.62 -8.32
C SER A 410 -29.76 47.60 -9.49
N GLY A 411 -31.02 47.90 -9.22
CA GLY A 411 -32.09 47.97 -10.24
C GLY A 411 -31.82 48.96 -11.37
N ASP A 412 -30.96 49.96 -11.14
CA ASP A 412 -30.54 50.96 -12.14
C ASP A 412 -29.53 50.42 -13.17
N GLU A 413 -28.83 49.32 -12.84
CA GLU A 413 -27.81 48.69 -13.68
C GLU A 413 -28.38 47.53 -14.52
N LEU A 414 -29.65 47.18 -14.29
CA LEU A 414 -30.32 46.05 -14.94
C LEU A 414 -31.02 46.47 -16.24
N THR A 415 -30.66 45.80 -17.34
CA THR A 415 -31.30 46.00 -18.65
C THR A 415 -32.46 45.01 -18.87
N LEU A 416 -33.50 45.45 -19.58
CA LEU A 416 -34.68 44.64 -19.87
C LEU A 416 -34.31 43.39 -20.67
N GLY A 417 -34.77 42.22 -20.22
CA GLY A 417 -34.55 40.95 -20.92
C GLY A 417 -33.94 39.86 -20.04
N LYS A 418 -33.35 38.85 -20.68
CA LYS A 418 -32.68 37.73 -20.00
C LYS A 418 -31.19 38.02 -19.90
N LEU A 419 -30.69 38.04 -18.68
CA LEU A 419 -29.28 38.23 -18.36
C LEU A 419 -28.73 36.90 -17.79
N THR A 420 -27.51 36.54 -18.14
CA THR A 420 -26.81 35.38 -17.57
C THR A 420 -25.94 35.86 -16.42
N VAL A 421 -26.22 35.34 -15.23
CA VAL A 421 -25.41 35.59 -14.03
C VAL A 421 -24.57 34.35 -13.78
N SER A 422 -23.27 34.54 -13.56
CA SER A 422 -22.36 33.48 -13.12
C SER A 422 -21.57 33.93 -11.91
N VAL A 423 -21.28 33.00 -11.02
CA VAL A 423 -20.35 33.19 -9.90
C VAL A 423 -19.26 32.13 -9.98
N GLU A 424 -18.01 32.55 -9.94
CA GLU A 424 -16.86 31.68 -9.76
C GLU A 424 -16.47 31.67 -8.28
N CYS A 425 -16.71 30.54 -7.63
CA CYS A 425 -16.31 30.28 -6.26
C CYS A 425 -14.86 29.79 -6.27
N ILE A 426 -13.93 30.63 -5.83
CA ILE A 426 -12.49 30.37 -5.84
C ILE A 426 -12.07 29.91 -4.44
N GLY A 427 -11.28 28.85 -4.39
CA GLY A 427 -10.62 28.37 -3.18
C GLY A 427 -9.16 28.08 -3.46
N LEU A 428 -8.46 27.63 -2.42
CA LEU A 428 -7.00 27.48 -2.46
C LEU A 428 -6.51 26.44 -3.50
N HIS A 429 -7.33 25.46 -3.86
CA HIS A 429 -7.00 24.38 -4.80
C HIS A 429 -7.89 24.31 -6.04
N GLY A 430 -8.51 25.42 -6.45
CA GLY A 430 -9.25 25.51 -7.72
C GLY A 430 -10.47 26.40 -7.63
N SER A 431 -11.30 26.38 -8.67
CA SER A 431 -12.56 27.12 -8.72
C SER A 431 -13.71 26.25 -9.22
N LYS A 432 -14.93 26.57 -8.78
CA LYS A 432 -16.17 26.04 -9.35
C LYS A 432 -17.09 27.18 -9.71
N THR A 433 -17.83 27.01 -10.80
CA THR A 433 -18.74 28.04 -11.29
C THR A 433 -20.19 27.60 -11.11
N SER A 434 -21.05 28.49 -10.63
CA SER A 434 -22.50 28.36 -10.70
C SER A 434 -23.08 29.40 -11.65
N THR A 435 -24.10 29.05 -12.42
CA THR A 435 -24.70 29.94 -13.41
C THR A 435 -26.22 29.89 -13.34
N ALA A 436 -26.89 31.05 -13.43
CA ALA A 436 -28.34 31.13 -13.54
C ALA A 436 -28.78 32.27 -14.46
N VAL A 437 -30.08 32.32 -14.75
CA VAL A 437 -30.68 33.38 -15.56
C VAL A 437 -31.39 34.38 -14.65
N LEU A 438 -31.16 35.67 -14.88
CA LEU A 438 -31.92 36.76 -14.28
C LEU A 438 -32.82 37.35 -15.36
N THR A 439 -34.14 37.28 -15.17
CA THR A 439 -35.13 37.86 -16.10
C THR A 439 -35.63 39.19 -15.57
N VAL A 440 -35.40 40.27 -16.31
CA VAL A 440 -35.86 41.62 -15.95
C VAL A 440 -37.07 41.97 -16.81
N ASN A 441 -38.24 42.04 -16.18
CA ASN A 441 -39.50 42.41 -16.82
C ASN A 441 -39.75 43.92 -16.69
N ALA A 442 -40.53 44.47 -17.62
CA ALA A 442 -41.04 45.83 -17.48
C ALA A 442 -41.95 45.90 -16.24
N ALA A 443 -41.84 47.00 -15.51
CA ALA A 443 -42.69 47.30 -14.35
C ALA A 443 -44.18 47.36 -14.69
#